data_AF-A0A9X2EK80-F1
#
_entry.id   AF-A0A9X2EK80-F1
#
_cell.length_a   1.000
_cell.length_b   1.000
_cell.length_c   1.000
_cell.angle_alpha   90.00
_cell.angle_beta   90.00
_cell.angle_gamma   90.00
#
_symmetry.space_group_name_H-M   'P 1'
#
loop_
_entity.id
_entity.type
_entity.pdbx_description
1 polymer ?
#
loop_
_entity_poly.entity_id
_entity_poly.type
_entity_poly.pdbx_seq_one_letter_code
_entity_poly.pdbx_strand_id
1 'polypeptide(L)'
;MGHKIVNVRSLFPTPLAVIRIEDHERINAELMKEIAARREKEQGIIRSNREGWHSGLDFFQRKEPAHRELAQAIMKAVAALTRRMGGKATDYENLRLECDGWVNVNPEGGYNTPHDHPGSFWSGAYYVSVPDKSADKNPNSGAIEFIDHRSAPAGQGLVKAPSLAGIQTFHPNAGTLLVFPSGAKHWVHPNTSEEDRVTIAFNARVTMNVQKMRQAMADRQKQVVKGTGAAATKAGAAKKPAAVKKAATKKAPAKKKAAAKKTA
;
A
#
# COMPACT_ATOMS: atom_id res chain seq x y z
N MET A 1 30.86 17.78 -34.68
CA MET A 1 30.43 16.38 -34.44
C MET A 1 29.09 16.41 -33.73
N GLY A 2 28.10 15.66 -34.23
CA GLY A 2 26.77 15.58 -33.62
C GLY A 2 26.61 14.28 -32.82
N HIS A 3 25.83 14.32 -31.75
CA HIS A 3 25.44 13.14 -30.98
C HIS A 3 23.94 12.88 -31.15
N LYS A 4 23.53 11.61 -31.12
CA LYS A 4 22.12 11.19 -31.17
C LYS A 4 21.73 10.56 -29.85
N ILE A 5 20.67 11.07 -29.23
CA ILE A 5 20.03 10.39 -28.09
C ILE A 5 19.36 9.13 -28.64
N VAL A 6 19.83 7.95 -28.19
CA VAL A 6 19.29 6.66 -28.63
C VAL A 6 18.03 6.29 -27.85
N ASN A 7 17.99 6.60 -26.55
CA ASN A 7 16.84 6.33 -25.69
C ASN A 7 16.89 7.20 -24.42
N VAL A 8 15.73 7.49 -23.84
CA VAL A 8 15.57 8.09 -22.52
C VAL A 8 14.65 7.18 -21.71
N ARG A 9 15.10 6.75 -20.52
CA ARG A 9 14.33 5.87 -19.62
C ARG A 9 14.23 6.47 -18.23
N SER A 10 13.04 6.42 -17.64
CA SER A 10 12.86 6.73 -16.22
C SER A 10 13.31 5.54 -15.37
N LEU A 11 14.24 5.77 -14.44
CA LEU A 11 14.74 4.72 -13.54
C LEU A 11 13.81 4.50 -12.36
N PHE A 12 13.48 5.59 -11.66
CA PHE A 12 12.70 5.57 -10.42
C PHE A 12 11.57 6.60 -10.50
N PRO A 13 10.58 6.42 -11.39
CA PRO A 13 9.45 7.33 -11.46
C PRO A 13 8.60 7.22 -10.18
N THR A 14 8.19 8.35 -9.62
CA THR A 14 7.16 8.41 -8.58
C THR A 14 5.80 8.58 -9.27
N PRO A 15 4.98 7.53 -9.41
CA PRO A 15 3.68 7.65 -10.07
C PRO A 15 2.69 8.41 -9.20
N LEU A 16 1.85 9.23 -9.82
CA LEU A 16 0.63 9.76 -9.23
C LEU A 16 -0.55 9.30 -10.08
N ALA A 17 -1.43 8.49 -9.51
CA ALA A 17 -2.68 8.13 -10.15
C ALA A 17 -3.75 9.17 -9.81
N VAL A 18 -4.40 9.71 -10.84
CA VAL A 18 -5.55 10.60 -10.73
C VAL A 18 -6.76 9.83 -11.24
N ILE A 19 -7.74 9.59 -10.38
CA ILE A 19 -8.89 8.73 -10.65
C ILE A 19 -10.16 9.51 -10.38
N ARG A 20 -11.14 9.44 -11.27
CA ARG A 20 -12.49 9.98 -11.04
C ARG A 20 -13.36 8.88 -10.48
N ILE A 21 -13.99 9.12 -9.32
CA ILE A 21 -15.00 8.21 -8.80
C ILE A 21 -16.34 8.48 -9.51
N GLU A 22 -16.94 7.43 -10.05
CA GLU A 22 -18.26 7.48 -10.65
C GLU A 22 -19.32 7.79 -9.59
N ASP A 23 -20.37 8.52 -9.97
CA ASP A 23 -21.48 8.89 -9.07
C ASP A 23 -21.01 9.66 -7.80
N HIS A 24 -19.86 10.33 -7.89
CA HIS A 24 -19.27 11.06 -6.77
C HIS A 24 -20.16 12.16 -6.23
N GLU A 25 -21.03 12.79 -7.03
CA GLU A 25 -21.92 13.86 -6.56
C GLU A 25 -22.89 13.35 -5.50
N ARG A 26 -23.56 12.21 -5.75
CA ARG A 26 -24.44 11.57 -4.78
C ARG A 26 -23.65 11.09 -3.56
N ILE A 27 -22.53 10.40 -3.78
CA ILE A 27 -21.70 9.87 -2.71
C ILE A 27 -21.20 11.01 -1.81
N ASN A 28 -20.76 12.13 -2.39
CA ASN A 28 -20.27 13.29 -1.65
C ASN A 28 -21.39 13.94 -0.83
N ALA A 29 -22.58 14.12 -1.40
CA ALA A 29 -23.71 14.69 -0.68
C ALA A 29 -24.07 13.87 0.57
N GLU A 30 -24.07 12.55 0.48
CA GLU A 30 -24.32 11.68 1.65
C GLU A 30 -23.14 11.64 2.62
N LEU A 31 -21.90 11.61 2.12
CA LEU A 31 -20.70 11.69 2.97
C LEU A 31 -20.66 12.98 3.77
N MET A 32 -21.05 14.13 3.20
CA MET A 32 -21.08 15.40 3.92
C MET A 32 -22.03 15.35 5.13
N LYS A 33 -23.19 14.70 4.99
CA LYS A 33 -24.13 14.47 6.11
C LYS A 33 -23.52 13.56 7.17
N GLU A 34 -22.93 12.45 6.76
CA GLU A 34 -22.29 11.48 7.67
C GLU A 34 -21.10 12.12 8.42
N ILE A 35 -20.29 12.94 7.73
CA ILE A 35 -19.13 13.65 8.31
C ILE A 35 -19.58 14.75 9.27
N ALA A 36 -20.62 15.51 8.95
CA ALA A 36 -21.19 16.51 9.86
C ALA A 36 -21.63 15.86 11.18
N ALA A 37 -22.40 14.76 11.10
CA ALA A 37 -22.84 14.01 12.27
C ALA A 37 -21.68 13.42 13.09
N ARG A 38 -20.54 13.10 12.45
CA ARG A 38 -19.32 12.69 13.16
C ARG A 38 -18.69 13.85 13.91
N ARG A 39 -18.53 15.02 13.28
CA ARG A 39 -17.91 16.20 13.90
C ARG A 39 -18.65 16.70 15.15
N GLU A 40 -19.96 16.53 15.20
CA GLU A 40 -20.76 16.85 16.40
C GLU A 40 -20.44 15.94 17.60
N LYS A 41 -19.94 14.71 17.35
CA LYS A 41 -19.77 13.67 18.37
C LYS A 41 -18.31 13.33 18.65
N GLU A 42 -17.41 13.63 17.73
CA GLU A 42 -16.01 13.25 17.74
C GLU A 42 -15.13 14.49 17.82
N GLN A 43 -14.34 14.63 18.90
CA GLN A 43 -13.41 15.75 19.08
C GLN A 43 -12.31 15.80 17.99
N GLY A 44 -12.04 14.67 17.34
CA GLY A 44 -10.95 14.53 16.37
C GLY A 44 -9.60 14.30 17.05
N ILE A 45 -8.57 14.12 16.22
CA ILE A 45 -7.19 13.91 16.66
C ILE A 45 -6.24 14.90 16.00
N ILE A 46 -5.02 14.98 16.53
CA ILE A 46 -3.96 15.82 15.96
C ILE A 46 -2.89 14.93 15.33
N ARG A 47 -2.62 15.18 14.05
CA ARG A 47 -1.56 14.56 13.25
C ARG A 47 -0.79 15.66 12.51
N SER A 48 -0.83 15.65 11.18
CA SER A 48 -0.31 16.72 10.32
C SER A 48 -1.28 17.90 10.20
N ASN A 49 -2.57 17.72 10.55
CA ASN A 49 -3.57 18.78 10.50
C ASN A 49 -3.24 19.93 11.46
N ARG A 50 -3.44 21.14 10.97
CA ARG A 50 -3.33 22.40 11.71
C ARG A 50 -4.60 23.19 11.39
N GLU A 51 -5.19 23.79 12.43
CA GLU A 51 -6.43 24.57 12.31
C GLU A 51 -7.56 23.80 11.59
N GLY A 52 -7.58 22.47 11.73
CA GLY A 52 -8.55 21.61 11.06
C GLY A 52 -8.83 20.34 11.85
N TRP A 53 -9.91 19.65 11.48
CA TRP A 53 -10.37 18.44 12.13
C TRP A 53 -9.88 17.19 11.38
N HIS A 54 -9.43 16.19 12.14
CA HIS A 54 -8.99 14.90 11.62
C HIS A 54 -9.69 13.80 12.40
N SER A 55 -10.40 12.91 11.72
CA SER A 55 -11.14 11.82 12.38
C SER A 55 -10.22 10.72 12.93
N GLY A 56 -10.79 9.72 13.61
CA GLY A 56 -10.10 8.44 13.80
C GLY A 56 -9.71 7.78 12.47
N LEU A 57 -8.83 6.76 12.54
CA LEU A 57 -8.34 6.00 11.37
C LEU A 57 -9.32 4.90 10.91
N ASP A 58 -10.59 5.02 11.29
CA ASP A 58 -11.61 3.98 11.23
C ASP A 58 -12.46 4.03 9.95
N PHE A 59 -12.14 4.88 8.97
CA PHE A 59 -12.98 5.13 7.80
C PHE A 59 -13.40 3.85 7.06
N PHE A 60 -12.48 2.89 6.89
CA PHE A 60 -12.75 1.63 6.18
C PHE A 60 -13.53 0.61 7.03
N GLN A 61 -13.68 0.83 8.33
CA GLN A 61 -14.41 -0.04 9.26
C GLN A 61 -15.83 0.49 9.55
N ARG A 62 -16.11 1.72 9.12
CA ARG A 62 -17.40 2.39 9.30
C ARG A 62 -18.51 1.69 8.52
N LYS A 63 -19.72 1.77 9.05
CA LYS A 63 -20.88 0.99 8.54
C LYS A 63 -21.89 1.85 7.81
N GLU A 64 -21.79 3.16 7.96
CA GLU A 64 -22.58 4.17 7.30
C GLU A 64 -22.53 3.96 5.77
N PRO A 65 -23.68 4.07 5.06
CA PRO A 65 -23.76 3.68 3.65
C PRO A 65 -22.72 4.35 2.74
N ALA A 66 -22.56 5.68 2.83
CA ALA A 66 -21.67 6.40 1.92
C ALA A 66 -20.20 6.16 2.26
N HIS A 67 -19.85 6.06 3.55
CA HIS A 67 -18.52 5.60 3.99
C HIS A 67 -18.17 4.23 3.41
N ARG A 68 -19.08 3.25 3.55
CA ARG A 68 -18.84 1.88 3.06
C ARG A 68 -18.70 1.84 1.54
N GLU A 69 -19.57 2.57 0.83
CA GLU A 69 -19.55 2.66 -0.63
C GLU A 69 -18.23 3.24 -1.13
N LEU A 70 -17.80 4.39 -0.60
CA LEU A 70 -16.53 5.01 -0.97
C LEU A 70 -15.33 4.14 -0.58
N ALA A 71 -15.34 3.53 0.62
CA ALA A 71 -14.26 2.63 1.05
C ALA A 71 -14.07 1.46 0.07
N GLN A 72 -15.16 0.86 -0.41
CA GLN A 72 -15.11 -0.18 -1.43
C GLN A 72 -14.59 0.33 -2.77
N ALA A 73 -15.01 1.52 -3.20
CA ALA A 73 -14.52 2.15 -4.42
C ALA A 73 -13.00 2.42 -4.36
N ILE A 74 -12.51 2.97 -3.25
CA ILE A 74 -11.07 3.21 -3.02
C ILE A 74 -10.29 1.88 -3.05
N MET A 75 -10.75 0.86 -2.31
CA MET A 75 -10.07 -0.45 -2.31
C MET A 75 -9.98 -1.07 -3.71
N LYS A 76 -11.06 -0.99 -4.49
CA LYS A 76 -11.08 -1.47 -5.89
C LYS A 76 -10.10 -0.68 -6.76
N ALA A 77 -10.09 0.64 -6.64
CA ALA A 77 -9.20 1.52 -7.40
C ALA A 77 -7.72 1.26 -7.08
N VAL A 78 -7.37 1.13 -5.79
CA VAL A 78 -6.01 0.83 -5.34
C VAL A 78 -5.57 -0.58 -5.79
N ALA A 79 -6.46 -1.57 -5.73
CA ALA A 79 -6.19 -2.91 -6.25
C ALA A 79 -5.92 -2.89 -7.76
N ALA A 80 -6.74 -2.18 -8.53
CA ALA A 80 -6.56 -2.03 -9.97
C ALA A 80 -5.25 -1.30 -10.30
N LEU A 81 -4.91 -0.22 -9.58
CA LEU A 81 -3.65 0.48 -9.73
C LEU A 81 -2.46 -0.41 -9.43
N THR A 82 -2.52 -1.18 -8.34
CA THR A 82 -1.45 -2.12 -7.95
C THR A 82 -1.22 -3.18 -9.02
N ARG A 83 -2.30 -3.71 -9.62
CA ARG A 83 -2.22 -4.64 -10.76
C ARG A 83 -1.65 -4.00 -12.01
N ARG A 84 -2.03 -2.75 -12.31
CA ARG A 84 -1.51 -2.01 -13.48
C ARG A 84 -0.03 -1.65 -13.35
N MET A 85 0.42 -1.30 -12.14
CA MET A 85 1.80 -0.89 -11.86
C MET A 85 2.73 -2.08 -11.65
N GLY A 86 2.22 -3.19 -11.11
CA GLY A 86 3.00 -4.41 -10.97
C GLY A 86 3.22 -5.13 -12.31
N GLY A 87 4.19 -6.05 -12.32
CA GLY A 87 4.55 -6.81 -13.51
C GLY A 87 3.85 -8.16 -13.57
N LYS A 88 3.94 -8.85 -14.72
CA LYS A 88 3.42 -10.21 -14.90
C LYS A 88 3.98 -11.24 -13.91
N ALA A 89 5.14 -10.95 -13.31
CA ALA A 89 5.79 -11.80 -12.32
C ALA A 89 5.20 -11.65 -10.90
N THR A 90 4.31 -10.67 -10.67
CA THR A 90 3.70 -10.44 -9.36
C THR A 90 2.59 -11.46 -9.10
N ASP A 91 2.69 -12.19 -7.99
CA ASP A 91 1.67 -13.13 -7.53
C ASP A 91 0.55 -12.41 -6.76
N TYR A 92 -0.32 -11.73 -7.51
CA TYR A 92 -1.44 -10.96 -6.93
C TYR A 92 -2.41 -11.82 -6.11
N GLU A 93 -2.46 -13.13 -6.37
CA GLU A 93 -3.36 -14.05 -5.68
C GLU A 93 -2.97 -14.26 -4.22
N ASN A 94 -1.69 -14.08 -3.90
CA ASN A 94 -1.16 -14.20 -2.54
C ASN A 94 -0.94 -12.85 -1.86
N LEU A 95 -1.37 -11.75 -2.48
CA LEU A 95 -1.35 -10.42 -1.87
C LEU A 95 -2.70 -10.10 -1.22
N ARG A 96 -2.65 -9.31 -0.15
CA ARG A 96 -3.79 -8.69 0.52
C ARG A 96 -3.56 -7.19 0.60
N LEU A 97 -4.62 -6.42 0.37
CA LEU A 97 -4.65 -4.99 0.67
C LEU A 97 -5.34 -4.78 2.00
N GLU A 98 -4.66 -4.11 2.91
CA GLU A 98 -5.21 -3.64 4.18
C GLU A 98 -5.25 -2.13 4.15
N CYS A 99 -6.42 -1.54 4.39
CA CYS A 99 -6.61 -0.10 4.34
C CYS A 99 -7.07 0.45 5.70
N ASP A 100 -6.50 1.58 6.07
CA ASP A 100 -6.97 2.48 7.12
C ASP A 100 -7.14 3.87 6.52
N GLY A 101 -8.04 4.68 7.09
CA GLY A 101 -8.39 5.95 6.50
C GLY A 101 -9.10 6.87 7.47
N TRP A 102 -9.10 8.15 7.13
CA TRP A 102 -9.62 9.20 7.99
C TRP A 102 -10.17 10.34 7.14
N VAL A 103 -11.06 11.11 7.76
CA VAL A 103 -11.58 12.36 7.22
C VAL A 103 -10.65 13.48 7.67
N ASN A 104 -10.28 14.38 6.75
CA ASN A 104 -9.78 15.71 7.08
C ASN A 104 -10.84 16.74 6.72
N VAL A 105 -11.08 17.68 7.62
CA VAL A 105 -11.84 18.91 7.35
C VAL A 105 -10.93 20.09 7.63
N ASN A 106 -10.60 20.82 6.57
CA ASN A 106 -9.80 22.04 6.63
C ASN A 106 -10.73 23.25 6.46
N PRO A 107 -11.13 23.94 7.54
CA PRO A 107 -11.80 25.24 7.44
C PRO A 107 -10.83 26.31 6.93
N GLU A 108 -11.26 27.57 6.87
CA GLU A 108 -10.36 28.70 6.61
C GLU A 108 -9.11 28.64 7.52
N GLY A 109 -7.93 28.83 6.94
CA GLY A 109 -6.63 28.68 7.61
C GLY A 109 -6.14 27.23 7.73
N GLY A 110 -7.06 26.25 7.73
CA GLY A 110 -6.77 24.84 7.91
C GLY A 110 -5.82 24.26 6.86
N TYR A 111 -4.83 23.47 7.31
CA TYR A 111 -3.82 22.87 6.44
C TYR A 111 -3.22 21.57 7.00
N ASN A 112 -2.34 20.91 6.22
CA ASN A 112 -1.58 19.75 6.69
C ASN A 112 -0.08 19.99 6.48
N THR A 113 0.71 19.85 7.54
CA THR A 113 2.17 20.03 7.51
C THR A 113 2.87 18.99 6.63
N PRO A 114 4.07 19.26 6.09
CA PRO A 114 4.84 18.27 5.32
C PRO A 114 5.08 16.96 6.06
N HIS A 115 4.74 15.84 5.42
CA HIS A 115 4.87 14.49 5.97
C HIS A 115 4.90 13.42 4.86
N ASP A 116 5.10 12.18 5.28
CA ASP A 116 4.94 10.95 4.50
C ASP A 116 4.20 9.90 5.35
N HIS A 117 4.03 8.67 4.82
CA HIS A 117 3.31 7.59 5.51
C HIS A 117 4.15 6.31 5.64
N PRO A 118 5.06 6.24 6.63
CA PRO A 118 5.92 5.08 6.83
C PRO A 118 5.13 3.79 7.07
N GLY A 119 5.64 2.68 6.53
CA GLY A 119 5.04 1.35 6.70
C GLY A 119 3.84 1.05 5.78
N SER A 120 3.45 2.00 4.93
CA SER A 120 2.40 1.82 3.92
C SER A 120 2.98 1.71 2.51
N PHE A 121 2.23 1.13 1.59
CA PHE A 121 2.66 0.95 0.19
C PHE A 121 2.10 2.06 -0.70
N TRP A 122 0.76 2.24 -0.66
CA TRP A 122 0.08 3.38 -1.26
C TRP A 122 -0.51 4.26 -0.18
N SER A 123 -0.53 5.56 -0.43
CA SER A 123 -1.36 6.51 0.29
C SER A 123 -2.17 7.32 -0.72
N GLY A 124 -3.20 8.00 -0.25
CA GLY A 124 -4.03 8.77 -1.15
C GLY A 124 -5.02 9.65 -0.44
N ALA A 125 -5.70 10.47 -1.23
CA ALA A 125 -6.75 11.37 -0.78
C ALA A 125 -7.87 11.41 -1.82
N TYR A 126 -9.09 11.13 -1.36
CA TYR A 126 -10.31 11.40 -2.09
C TYR A 126 -10.87 12.77 -1.68
N TYR A 127 -11.28 13.57 -2.66
CA TYR A 127 -11.75 14.93 -2.46
C TYR A 127 -13.27 14.94 -2.42
N VAL A 128 -13.86 15.09 -1.23
CA VAL A 128 -15.32 15.08 -1.03
C VAL A 128 -15.89 16.46 -1.39
N SER A 129 -15.32 17.50 -0.79
CA SER A 129 -15.68 18.90 -1.03
C SER A 129 -14.41 19.70 -1.24
N VAL A 130 -14.42 20.54 -2.28
CA VAL A 130 -13.34 21.46 -2.61
C VAL A 130 -13.99 22.80 -2.86
N PRO A 131 -13.65 23.85 -2.09
CA PRO A 131 -14.21 25.18 -2.31
C PRO A 131 -13.97 25.68 -3.74
N ASP A 132 -14.92 26.46 -4.26
CA ASP A 132 -14.73 27.11 -5.56
C ASP A 132 -13.54 28.08 -5.51
N LYS A 133 -12.66 27.97 -6.49
CA LYS A 133 -11.44 28.75 -6.62
C LYS A 133 -11.61 29.95 -7.54
N SER A 134 -12.75 30.09 -8.22
CA SER A 134 -13.00 31.15 -9.21
C SER A 134 -12.80 32.56 -8.66
N ALA A 135 -13.10 32.76 -7.36
CA ALA A 135 -12.97 34.04 -6.66
C ALA A 135 -11.74 34.11 -5.72
N ASP A 136 -10.97 33.02 -5.56
CA ASP A 136 -9.85 32.98 -4.63
C ASP A 136 -8.61 33.66 -5.21
N LYS A 137 -8.01 34.58 -4.44
CA LYS A 137 -6.78 35.29 -4.84
C LYS A 137 -5.53 34.43 -4.68
N ASN A 138 -5.61 33.34 -3.90
CA ASN A 138 -4.54 32.38 -3.74
C ASN A 138 -4.78 31.16 -4.64
N PRO A 139 -4.05 31.03 -5.77
CA PRO A 139 -4.25 29.93 -6.71
C PRO A 139 -3.96 28.55 -6.08
N ASN A 140 -3.20 28.50 -4.98
CA ASN A 140 -2.83 27.26 -4.30
C ASN A 140 -3.66 26.96 -3.05
N SER A 141 -4.75 27.70 -2.81
CA SER A 141 -5.71 27.41 -1.73
C SER A 141 -6.09 25.92 -1.69
N GLY A 142 -5.81 25.27 -0.55
CA GLY A 142 -6.09 23.85 -0.32
C GLY A 142 -5.44 22.86 -1.31
N ALA A 143 -4.46 23.29 -2.12
CA ALA A 143 -3.75 22.42 -3.05
C ALA A 143 -2.89 21.39 -2.32
N ILE A 144 -2.72 20.21 -2.90
CA ILE A 144 -1.74 19.23 -2.43
C ILE A 144 -0.44 19.44 -3.20
N GLU A 145 0.68 19.42 -2.50
CA GLU A 145 1.98 19.64 -3.11
C GLU A 145 2.95 18.54 -2.71
N PHE A 146 3.59 17.94 -3.71
CA PHE A 146 4.59 16.89 -3.55
C PHE A 146 5.98 17.48 -3.62
N ILE A 147 6.84 17.05 -2.69
CA ILE A 147 8.22 17.51 -2.55
C ILE A 147 9.14 16.37 -2.97
N ASP A 148 10.02 16.63 -3.93
CA ASP A 148 11.06 15.69 -4.29
C ASP A 148 12.09 15.61 -3.15
N HIS A 149 12.26 14.42 -2.58
CA HIS A 149 13.21 14.17 -1.50
C HIS A 149 14.62 13.86 -2.02
N ARG A 150 14.80 13.72 -3.33
CA ARG A 150 16.12 13.49 -3.96
C ARG A 150 16.95 14.76 -3.90
N SER A 151 18.27 14.62 -3.88
CA SER A 151 19.19 15.77 -3.85
C SER A 151 18.88 16.74 -4.98
N ALA A 152 18.64 18.01 -4.63
CA ALA A 152 18.36 19.08 -5.57
C ALA A 152 19.62 19.38 -6.42
N PRO A 153 19.64 19.07 -7.73
CA PRO A 153 20.79 19.37 -8.56
C PRO A 153 20.90 20.89 -8.79
N ALA A 154 22.11 21.37 -9.06
CA ALA A 154 22.32 22.74 -9.51
C ALA A 154 21.45 23.03 -10.75
N GLY A 155 20.75 24.17 -10.75
CA GLY A 155 19.85 24.53 -11.84
C GLY A 155 18.48 23.83 -11.82
N GLN A 156 18.13 23.12 -10.74
CA GLN A 156 16.77 22.60 -10.57
C GLN A 156 15.74 23.74 -10.70
N GLY A 157 14.74 23.54 -11.57
CA GLY A 157 13.74 24.56 -11.89
C GLY A 157 14.11 25.53 -13.00
N LEU A 158 15.36 25.54 -13.51
CA LEU A 158 15.71 26.25 -14.75
C LEU A 158 15.17 25.50 -15.97
N VAL A 159 15.27 24.17 -15.95
CA VAL A 159 14.62 23.29 -16.94
C VAL A 159 13.21 23.00 -16.44
N LYS A 160 12.20 23.53 -17.13
CA LYS A 160 10.77 23.36 -16.79
C LYS A 160 10.25 21.98 -17.24
N ALA A 161 10.81 20.91 -16.68
CA ALA A 161 10.38 19.54 -16.94
C ALA A 161 9.80 18.90 -15.66
N PRO A 162 8.58 18.32 -15.68
CA PRO A 162 7.95 17.76 -14.48
C PRO A 162 8.80 16.72 -13.74
N SER A 163 9.51 15.86 -14.46
CA SER A 163 10.37 14.82 -13.86
C SER A 163 11.63 15.35 -13.17
N LEU A 164 11.97 16.63 -13.39
CA LEU A 164 13.13 17.33 -12.84
C LEU A 164 12.71 18.44 -11.84
N ALA A 165 11.41 18.70 -11.68
CA ALA A 165 10.91 19.67 -10.74
C ALA A 165 11.11 19.18 -9.30
N GLY A 166 11.54 20.06 -8.40
CA GLY A 166 11.67 19.75 -6.97
C GLY A 166 10.32 19.76 -6.24
N ILE A 167 9.30 20.35 -6.87
CA ILE A 167 7.96 20.52 -6.34
C ILE A 167 6.96 20.26 -7.46
N GLN A 168 5.87 19.57 -7.14
CA GLN A 168 4.70 19.44 -8.03
C GLN A 168 3.41 19.68 -7.24
N THR A 169 2.68 20.73 -7.62
CA THR A 169 1.41 21.15 -6.99
C THR A 169 0.24 20.64 -7.83
N PHE A 170 -0.80 20.11 -7.18
CA PHE A 170 -2.02 19.63 -7.81
C PHE A 170 -3.26 20.27 -7.17
N HIS A 171 -4.27 20.51 -8.01
CA HIS A 171 -5.53 21.16 -7.64
C HIS A 171 -6.72 20.24 -7.98
N PRO A 172 -6.98 19.20 -7.17
CA PRO A 172 -8.04 18.25 -7.50
C PRO A 172 -9.43 18.85 -7.27
N ASN A 173 -10.38 18.44 -8.11
CA ASN A 173 -11.79 18.77 -7.95
C ASN A 173 -12.49 17.73 -7.07
N ALA A 174 -13.62 18.09 -6.47
CA ALA A 174 -14.50 17.15 -5.76
C ALA A 174 -14.79 15.92 -6.65
N GLY A 175 -14.72 14.71 -6.10
CA GLY A 175 -14.83 13.44 -6.82
C GLY A 175 -13.51 12.85 -7.33
N THR A 176 -12.40 13.56 -7.15
CA THR A 176 -11.08 13.06 -7.53
C THR A 176 -10.48 12.21 -6.42
N LEU A 177 -9.91 11.07 -6.77
CA LEU A 177 -9.08 10.21 -5.94
C LEU A 177 -7.63 10.32 -6.44
N LEU A 178 -6.73 10.76 -5.57
CA LEU A 178 -5.30 10.66 -5.77
C LEU A 178 -4.74 9.43 -5.08
N VAL A 179 -3.87 8.68 -5.76
CA VAL A 179 -3.13 7.56 -5.16
C VAL A 179 -1.66 7.65 -5.57
N PHE A 180 -0.76 7.58 -4.60
CA PHE A 180 0.68 7.76 -4.77
C PHE A 180 1.48 6.87 -3.80
N PRO A 181 2.76 6.56 -4.08
CA PRO A 181 3.59 5.80 -3.16
C PRO A 181 3.68 6.49 -1.80
N SER A 182 3.52 5.76 -0.71
CA SER A 182 3.44 6.34 0.64
C SER A 182 4.67 7.14 1.09
N GLY A 183 5.83 6.91 0.47
CA GLY A 183 7.06 7.68 0.69
C GLY A 183 7.14 9.00 -0.09
N ALA A 184 6.16 9.33 -0.93
CA ALA A 184 6.09 10.61 -1.61
C ALA A 184 5.76 11.70 -0.58
N LYS A 185 6.79 12.45 -0.17
CA LYS A 185 6.64 13.56 0.78
C LYS A 185 5.69 14.61 0.21
N HIS A 186 4.71 15.00 0.99
CA HIS A 186 3.70 15.96 0.55
C HIS A 186 3.16 16.79 1.70
N TRP A 187 2.45 17.86 1.34
CA TRP A 187 1.74 18.73 2.26
C TRP A 187 0.50 19.32 1.59
N VAL A 188 -0.34 20.00 2.38
CA VAL A 188 -1.53 20.69 1.87
C VAL A 188 -1.43 22.15 2.25
N HIS A 189 -1.61 23.04 1.27
CA HIS A 189 -1.65 24.48 1.49
C HIS A 189 -2.85 24.86 2.38
N PRO A 190 -2.76 25.97 3.14
CA PRO A 190 -3.91 26.55 3.82
C PRO A 190 -5.10 26.74 2.88
N ASN A 191 -6.27 26.36 3.37
CA ASN A 191 -7.53 26.73 2.75
C ASN A 191 -7.79 28.21 3.02
N THR A 192 -7.95 29.02 1.97
CA THR A 192 -8.26 30.45 2.07
C THR A 192 -9.72 30.77 1.84
N SER A 193 -10.56 29.73 1.66
CA SER A 193 -12.02 29.88 1.59
C SER A 193 -12.66 29.76 2.96
N GLU A 194 -13.77 30.46 3.17
CA GLU A 194 -14.68 30.28 4.31
C GLU A 194 -15.39 28.91 4.27
N GLU A 195 -15.45 28.25 3.10
CA GLU A 195 -15.99 26.92 2.96
C GLU A 195 -14.99 25.83 3.36
N ASP A 196 -15.48 24.80 4.05
CA ASP A 196 -14.67 23.65 4.44
C ASP A 196 -14.18 22.85 3.22
N ARG A 197 -12.87 22.62 3.14
CA ARG A 197 -12.28 21.61 2.27
C ARG A 197 -12.29 20.26 2.97
N VAL A 198 -12.97 19.27 2.38
CA VAL A 198 -13.17 17.95 2.99
C VAL A 198 -12.55 16.86 2.14
N THR A 199 -11.67 16.06 2.75
CA THR A 199 -11.01 14.92 2.09
C THR A 199 -11.08 13.65 2.92
N ILE A 200 -11.09 12.50 2.25
CA ILE A 200 -10.85 11.20 2.87
C ILE A 200 -9.44 10.76 2.50
N ALA A 201 -8.52 10.81 3.45
CA ALA A 201 -7.17 10.30 3.27
C ALA A 201 -7.09 8.85 3.74
N PHE A 202 -6.15 8.09 3.16
CA PHE A 202 -5.97 6.69 3.50
C PHE A 202 -4.55 6.19 3.29
N ASN A 203 -4.25 5.10 3.96
CA ASN A 203 -3.11 4.25 3.68
C ASN A 203 -3.58 2.88 3.22
N ALA A 204 -2.83 2.29 2.28
CA ALA A 204 -2.99 0.90 1.88
C ALA A 204 -1.66 0.16 2.02
N ARG A 205 -1.69 -0.90 2.82
CA ARG A 205 -0.59 -1.83 3.04
C ARG A 205 -0.78 -3.04 2.14
N VAL A 206 0.26 -3.39 1.37
CA VAL A 206 0.32 -4.64 0.61
C VAL A 206 1.00 -5.69 1.49
N THR A 207 0.26 -6.70 1.92
CA THR A 207 0.76 -7.78 2.77
C THR A 207 0.58 -9.13 2.10
N MET A 208 1.31 -10.14 2.57
CA MET A 208 1.05 -11.51 2.15
C MET A 208 -0.26 -12.01 2.77
N ASN A 209 -1.06 -12.73 1.99
CA ASN A 209 -2.21 -13.45 2.50
C ASN A 209 -1.76 -14.71 3.24
N VAL A 210 -1.32 -14.55 4.49
CA VAL A 210 -0.78 -15.63 5.33
C VAL A 210 -1.79 -16.77 5.52
N GLN A 211 -3.08 -16.48 5.55
CA GLN A 211 -4.11 -17.50 5.69
C GLN A 211 -4.21 -18.39 4.44
N LYS A 212 -4.24 -17.77 3.24
CA LYS A 212 -4.21 -18.51 1.96
C LYS A 212 -2.91 -19.29 1.80
N MET A 213 -1.78 -18.72 2.20
CA MET A 213 -0.49 -19.44 2.21
C MET A 213 -0.49 -20.66 3.14
N ARG A 214 -0.98 -20.52 4.37
CA ARG A 214 -1.10 -21.63 5.33
C ARG A 214 -2.01 -22.74 4.78
N GLN A 215 -3.13 -22.37 4.16
CA GLN A 215 -4.04 -23.32 3.53
C GLN A 215 -3.37 -24.05 2.36
N ALA A 216 -2.69 -23.33 1.47
CA ALA A 216 -1.95 -23.94 0.36
C ALA A 216 -0.82 -24.87 0.84
N MET A 217 -0.11 -24.53 1.93
CA MET A 217 0.89 -25.41 2.54
C MET A 217 0.27 -26.69 3.12
N ALA A 218 -0.85 -26.56 3.83
CA ALA A 218 -1.58 -27.71 4.37
C ALA A 218 -2.10 -28.64 3.27
N ASP A 219 -2.62 -28.08 2.17
CA ASP A 219 -3.12 -28.85 1.03
C ASP A 219 -1.99 -29.59 0.30
N ARG A 220 -0.82 -28.93 0.11
CA ARG A 220 0.38 -29.59 -0.43
C ARG A 220 0.85 -30.74 0.47
N GLN A 221 0.86 -30.55 1.79
CA GLN A 221 1.24 -31.59 2.73
C GLN A 221 0.29 -32.80 2.66
N LYS A 222 -1.03 -32.56 2.55
CA LYS A 222 -2.03 -33.62 2.35
C LYS A 222 -1.84 -34.35 1.02
N GLN A 223 -1.47 -33.66 -0.05
CA GLN A 223 -1.17 -34.29 -1.35
C GLN A 223 0.10 -35.14 -1.32
N VAL A 224 1.15 -34.67 -0.65
CA VAL A 224 2.39 -35.45 -0.45
C VAL A 224 2.11 -36.71 0.36
N VAL A 225 1.34 -36.62 1.45
CA VAL A 225 0.96 -37.79 2.28
C VAL A 225 0.09 -38.78 1.50
N LYS A 226 -0.85 -38.30 0.67
CA LYS A 226 -1.64 -39.18 -0.21
C LYS A 226 -0.80 -39.85 -1.30
N GLY A 227 0.19 -39.14 -1.86
CA GLY A 227 1.11 -39.66 -2.86
C GLY A 227 2.07 -40.72 -2.32
N THR A 228 2.59 -40.54 -1.10
CA THR A 228 3.44 -41.53 -0.44
C THR A 228 2.64 -42.74 0.07
N GLY A 229 1.39 -42.55 0.52
CA GLY A 229 0.49 -43.65 0.88
C GLY A 229 0.07 -44.55 -0.29
N ALA A 230 -0.13 -43.96 -1.48
CA ALA A 230 -0.41 -44.70 -2.72
C ALA A 230 0.83 -45.46 -3.25
N ALA A 231 2.04 -44.94 -3.02
CA ALA A 231 3.27 -45.63 -3.36
C ALA A 231 3.58 -46.79 -2.39
N ALA A 232 3.33 -46.62 -1.09
CA ALA A 232 3.56 -47.65 -0.08
C ALA A 232 2.61 -48.85 -0.22
N THR A 233 1.37 -48.64 -0.67
CA THR A 233 0.40 -49.72 -0.91
C THR A 233 0.72 -50.56 -2.15
N LYS A 234 1.45 -50.01 -3.14
CA LYS A 234 1.94 -50.78 -4.30
C LYS A 234 3.22 -51.58 -4.05
N ALA A 235 4.01 -51.24 -3.02
CA ALA A 235 5.26 -51.94 -2.70
C ALA A 235 5.08 -53.16 -1.77
N GLY A 236 3.89 -53.38 -1.18
CA GLY A 236 3.61 -54.48 -0.26
C GLY A 236 3.31 -55.85 -0.89
N ALA A 237 3.25 -55.95 -2.21
CA ALA A 237 2.93 -57.18 -2.94
C ALA A 237 4.15 -57.70 -3.73
N ALA A 238 5.30 -57.91 -3.07
CA ALA A 238 6.44 -58.59 -3.65
C ALA A 238 6.89 -59.77 -2.77
N LYS A 239 6.84 -60.95 -3.40
CA LYS A 239 7.14 -62.31 -2.94
C LYS A 239 8.26 -62.46 -1.89
N LYS A 240 8.01 -63.35 -0.92
CA LYS A 240 8.99 -63.97 0.00
C LYS A 240 10.28 -64.39 -0.75
N PRO A 241 11.48 -64.09 -0.23
CA PRO A 241 12.70 -64.72 -0.71
C PRO A 241 12.90 -66.09 -0.05
N ALA A 242 13.35 -67.05 -0.87
CA ALA A 242 13.77 -68.38 -0.45
C ALA A 242 15.05 -68.34 0.39
N ALA A 243 15.16 -69.27 1.32
CA ALA A 243 16.28 -69.44 2.22
C ALA A 243 17.57 -69.85 1.48
N VAL A 244 18.69 -69.19 1.79
CA VAL A 244 20.04 -69.68 1.47
C VAL A 244 20.91 -69.64 2.72
N LYS A 245 21.69 -70.71 2.86
CA LYS A 245 22.38 -71.21 4.06
C LYS A 245 23.54 -70.31 4.53
N LYS A 246 23.76 -70.37 5.85
CA LYS A 246 24.90 -69.82 6.61
C LYS A 246 26.26 -70.30 6.07
N ALA A 247 27.21 -69.39 5.99
CA ALA A 247 28.63 -69.67 6.21
C ALA A 247 29.17 -68.60 7.18
N ALA A 248 29.79 -69.05 8.26
CA ALA A 248 30.28 -68.24 9.35
C ALA A 248 31.80 -68.02 9.22
N THR A 249 32.26 -66.79 9.42
CA THR A 249 33.66 -66.52 9.85
C THR A 249 33.69 -65.39 10.87
N LYS A 250 34.31 -65.69 12.02
CA LYS A 250 34.56 -64.83 13.18
C LYS A 250 35.87 -64.05 13.02
N LYS A 251 35.92 -62.81 13.54
CA LYS A 251 36.94 -62.17 14.42
C LYS A 251 36.85 -60.64 14.25
N ALA A 252 36.37 -59.87 15.25
CA ALA A 252 36.99 -59.43 16.51
C ALA A 252 37.74 -58.08 16.39
N PRO A 253 37.75 -57.23 17.45
CA PRO A 253 37.72 -55.77 17.33
C PRO A 253 39.06 -55.07 17.67
N ALA A 254 39.28 -53.85 17.16
CA ALA A 254 40.42 -53.01 17.53
C ALA A 254 40.00 -51.66 18.12
N LYS A 255 40.01 -51.65 19.46
CA LYS A 255 40.41 -50.61 20.44
C LYS A 255 40.43 -49.11 20.07
N LYS A 256 39.72 -48.37 20.92
CA LYS A 256 39.93 -46.98 21.37
C LYS A 256 41.41 -46.62 21.61
N LYS A 257 41.78 -45.39 21.26
CA LYS A 257 42.73 -44.57 22.04
C LYS A 257 42.19 -43.16 22.20
N ALA A 258 42.03 -42.76 23.46
CA ALA A 258 41.87 -41.39 23.89
C ALA A 258 43.23 -40.71 23.98
N ALA A 259 43.26 -39.39 23.77
CA ALA A 259 44.25 -38.50 24.35
C ALA A 259 43.58 -37.14 24.58
N ALA A 260 43.60 -36.75 25.85
CA ALA A 260 43.19 -35.46 26.38
C ALA A 260 44.37 -34.47 26.35
N LYS A 261 44.07 -33.17 26.30
CA LYS A 261 44.58 -32.06 27.16
C LYS A 261 44.45 -30.74 26.39
N LYS A 262 43.70 -29.77 26.95
CA LYS A 262 44.21 -28.58 27.70
C LYS A 262 45.05 -27.67 26.78
N THR A 263 44.83 -26.36 26.65
CA THR A 263 44.46 -25.33 27.64
C THR A 263 44.40 -23.99 26.91
N ALA A 264 43.69 -23.02 27.52
CA ALA A 264 43.70 -21.57 27.30
C ALA A 264 42.95 -21.05 26.06
#